data_AF-A0A2E9C330-F1
#
_entry.id   AF-A0A2E9C330-F1
#
_cell.length_a   1.000
_cell.length_b   1.000
_cell.length_c   1.000
_cell.angle_alpha   90.00
_cell.angle_beta   90.00
_cell.angle_gamma   90.00
#
_symmetry.space_group_name_H-M   'P 1'
#
loop_
_entity.id
_entity.type
_entity.pdbx_description
1 polymer ?
#
loop_
_entity_poly.entity_id
_entity_poly.type
_entity_poly.pdbx_seq_one_letter_code
_entity_poly.pdbx_strand_id
1 'polypeptide(L)'
;MDRTDRQRLPRRVRMLWLQAILLWAAALPAWPQIPPSPPATLIPFADAHVHLNDLAMQLALMDRWGATHAVVFWGGRSSNESVAEAAKRHPDRLIPFASISPERSIYRPGWSADDPALLAQLDALLATGLYRGIGEISASHFPASGFAETDYSPTGATMTGIMVLARKYRLPVMVHVEITRTAELQQMLERFPDVPVIWAHGGYTPLFLARRLLDRHPNLHYELSARTWPRHPRSPDYTVLRDGQNVWPEWLALIEAQPHRFLIGTDASHRSADTETMKFASVQNFLVQLSPDARALVARGNLLRLVGIQP
;
A
#
# COMPACT_ATOMS: atom_id res chain seq x y z
N MET A 1 -12.91 71.87 -52.18
CA MET A 1 -13.72 70.66 -52.34
C MET A 1 -13.36 69.76 -51.17
N ASP A 2 -14.35 69.54 -50.31
CA ASP A 2 -14.45 68.62 -49.16
C ASP A 2 -13.48 68.73 -47.96
N ARG A 3 -14.02 69.31 -46.87
CA ARG A 3 -13.65 69.13 -45.46
C ARG A 3 -14.88 68.50 -44.80
N THR A 4 -14.75 67.30 -44.23
CA THR A 4 -15.73 66.71 -43.30
C THR A 4 -14.95 65.98 -42.20
N ASP A 5 -14.71 66.61 -41.05
CA ASP A 5 -15.59 66.80 -39.89
C ASP A 5 -15.79 65.51 -39.07
N ARG A 6 -14.96 65.36 -38.02
CA ARG A 6 -15.09 64.34 -36.97
C ARG A 6 -15.98 64.89 -35.86
N GLN A 7 -17.23 64.48 -35.83
CA GLN A 7 -18.13 64.73 -34.70
C GLN A 7 -18.00 63.67 -33.60
N ARG A 8 -18.30 64.10 -32.37
CA ARG A 8 -18.10 63.44 -31.08
C ARG A 8 -19.42 62.85 -30.51
N LEU A 9 -19.26 61.83 -29.65
CA LEU A 9 -20.09 61.41 -28.47
C LEU A 9 -21.35 60.51 -28.72
N PRO A 10 -21.95 59.83 -27.70
CA PRO A 10 -21.38 58.82 -26.78
C PRO A 10 -22.38 57.68 -26.35
N ARG A 11 -21.92 56.82 -25.41
CA ARG A 11 -22.68 56.07 -24.37
C ARG A 11 -23.50 54.80 -24.74
N ARG A 12 -22.81 53.67 -24.49
CA ARG A 12 -23.25 52.35 -23.98
C ARG A 12 -24.73 52.21 -23.59
N VAL A 13 -25.43 51.37 -24.35
CA VAL A 13 -26.68 50.69 -23.94
C VAL A 13 -26.31 49.32 -23.35
N ARG A 14 -26.66 49.08 -22.09
CA ARG A 14 -26.62 47.75 -21.46
C ARG A 14 -27.88 47.00 -21.91
N MET A 15 -27.70 45.87 -22.59
CA MET A 15 -28.79 44.95 -22.93
C MET A 15 -28.61 43.66 -22.12
N LEU A 16 -29.60 43.37 -21.29
CA LEU A 16 -29.79 42.15 -20.51
C LEU A 16 -29.99 40.97 -21.47
N TRP A 17 -29.22 39.89 -21.27
CA TRP A 17 -29.55 38.57 -21.80
C TRP A 17 -29.54 37.56 -20.65
N LEU A 18 -30.72 37.00 -20.40
CA LEU A 18 -30.94 35.82 -19.56
C LEU A 18 -30.26 34.61 -20.19
N GLN A 19 -29.44 33.91 -19.41
CA GLN A 19 -29.30 32.45 -19.53
C GLN A 19 -29.29 31.86 -18.12
N ALA A 20 -30.48 31.44 -17.68
CA ALA A 20 -30.64 30.56 -16.54
C ALA A 20 -30.25 29.15 -16.99
N ILE A 21 -29.03 28.71 -16.64
CA ILE A 21 -28.68 27.30 -16.66
C ILE A 21 -29.07 26.73 -15.30
N LEU A 22 -30.21 26.04 -15.27
CA LEU A 22 -30.57 25.13 -14.19
C LEU A 22 -29.57 23.97 -14.19
N LEU A 23 -28.56 24.05 -13.32
CA LEU A 23 -27.74 22.91 -12.93
C LEU A 23 -28.59 21.99 -12.03
N TRP A 24 -29.24 21.00 -12.64
CA TRP A 24 -29.69 19.80 -11.94
C TRP A 24 -28.45 18.94 -11.64
N ALA A 25 -27.66 19.36 -10.65
CA ALA A 25 -26.78 18.43 -9.95
C ALA A 25 -27.67 17.65 -8.99
N ALA A 26 -28.22 16.53 -9.45
CA ALA A 26 -28.78 15.53 -8.55
C ALA A 26 -27.61 15.04 -7.66
N ALA A 27 -27.50 15.62 -6.47
CA ALA A 27 -26.70 15.04 -5.41
C ALA A 27 -27.27 13.64 -5.16
N LEU A 28 -26.58 12.61 -5.66
CA LEU A 28 -26.88 11.23 -5.27
C LEU A 28 -26.82 11.22 -3.74
N PRO A 29 -27.88 10.76 -3.04
CA PRO A 29 -27.85 10.69 -1.60
C PRO A 29 -26.71 9.75 -1.21
N ALA A 30 -25.70 10.28 -0.52
CA ALA A 30 -24.72 9.47 0.18
C ALA A 30 -25.49 8.69 1.24
N TRP A 31 -25.87 7.45 0.94
CA TRP A 31 -26.47 6.57 1.93
C TRP A 31 -25.47 6.46 3.08
N PRO A 32 -25.88 6.70 4.34
CA PRO A 32 -25.02 6.43 5.48
C PRO A 32 -24.69 4.93 5.44
N GLN A 33 -23.46 4.61 5.04
CA GLN A 33 -22.95 3.26 5.09
C GLN A 33 -22.77 2.96 6.59
N ILE A 34 -23.67 2.16 7.16
CA ILE A 34 -23.48 1.64 8.51
C ILE A 34 -22.11 0.93 8.49
N PRO A 35 -21.18 1.28 9.39
CA PRO A 35 -19.86 0.66 9.40
C PRO A 35 -20.03 -0.86 9.58
N PRO A 36 -19.28 -1.68 8.83
CA PRO A 36 -19.48 -3.11 8.85
C PRO A 36 -19.21 -3.68 10.24
N SER A 37 -20.03 -4.65 10.65
CA SER A 37 -19.81 -5.43 11.87
C SER A 37 -18.97 -6.67 11.58
N PRO A 38 -18.13 -7.14 12.53
CA PRO A 38 -17.42 -8.39 12.38
C PRO A 38 -18.35 -9.58 12.14
N PRO A 39 -17.95 -10.59 11.34
CA PRO A 39 -18.72 -11.82 11.18
C PRO A 39 -18.76 -12.60 12.50
N ALA A 40 -19.75 -13.49 12.64
CA ALA A 40 -19.92 -14.32 13.83
C ALA A 40 -18.72 -15.26 14.12
N THR A 41 -17.96 -15.61 13.08
CA THR A 41 -16.73 -16.38 13.19
C THR A 41 -15.62 -15.68 12.42
N LEU A 42 -14.56 -15.30 13.14
CA LEU A 42 -13.40 -14.62 12.56
C LEU A 42 -12.41 -15.64 12.02
N ILE A 43 -11.86 -15.34 10.83
CA ILE A 43 -10.69 -16.05 10.28
C ILE A 43 -9.45 -15.37 10.84
N PRO A 44 -8.60 -16.05 11.65
CA PRO A 44 -7.38 -15.45 12.16
C PRO A 44 -6.41 -15.14 11.02
N PHE A 45 -5.86 -13.92 11.01
CA PHE A 45 -4.90 -13.50 9.99
C PHE A 45 -3.72 -12.73 10.59
N ALA A 46 -2.66 -12.53 9.81
CA ALA A 46 -1.53 -11.68 10.14
C ALA A 46 -1.50 -10.55 9.11
N ASP A 47 -1.68 -9.32 9.59
CA ASP A 47 -1.76 -8.13 8.75
C ASP A 47 -0.37 -7.77 8.21
N ALA A 48 -0.16 -7.91 6.92
CA ALA A 48 1.13 -7.67 6.30
C ALA A 48 1.50 -6.18 6.18
N HIS A 49 0.57 -5.24 6.38
CA HIS A 49 0.78 -3.86 5.93
C HIS A 49 0.13 -2.82 6.84
N VAL A 50 0.90 -2.22 7.74
CA VAL A 50 0.43 -1.17 8.66
C VAL A 50 1.44 -0.01 8.78
N HIS A 51 1.00 1.18 8.37
CA HIS A 51 1.63 2.44 8.76
C HIS A 51 1.16 2.85 10.16
N LEU A 52 1.93 2.47 11.18
CA LEU A 52 1.51 2.57 12.57
C LEU A 52 1.51 4.03 13.04
N ASN A 53 0.33 4.65 13.12
CA ASN A 53 0.14 6.04 13.56
C ASN A 53 -0.65 6.15 14.87
N ASP A 54 -1.38 5.08 15.22
CA ASP A 54 -2.15 4.99 16.47
C ASP A 54 -2.13 3.52 16.94
N LEU A 55 -1.29 3.24 17.94
CA LEU A 55 -1.12 1.89 18.47
C LEU A 55 -2.38 1.36 19.14
N ALA A 56 -3.09 2.21 19.91
CA ALA A 56 -4.27 1.77 20.64
C ALA A 56 -5.39 1.40 19.67
N MET A 57 -5.58 2.20 18.62
CA MET A 57 -6.52 1.90 17.56
C MET A 57 -6.15 0.61 16.82
N GLN A 58 -4.87 0.43 16.45
CA GLN A 58 -4.43 -0.79 15.76
C GLN A 58 -4.76 -2.03 16.58
N LEU A 59 -4.37 -2.08 17.86
CA LEU A 59 -4.61 -3.24 18.72
C LEU A 59 -6.11 -3.53 18.88
N ALA A 60 -6.94 -2.49 19.07
CA ALA A 60 -8.39 -2.65 19.16
C ALA A 60 -9.01 -3.21 17.88
N LEU A 61 -8.55 -2.76 16.70
CA LEU A 61 -8.99 -3.31 15.41
C LEU A 61 -8.52 -4.75 15.22
N MET A 62 -7.28 -5.06 15.60
CA MET A 62 -6.74 -6.40 15.54
C MET A 62 -7.58 -7.38 16.37
N ASP A 63 -7.91 -7.01 17.62
CA ASP A 63 -8.73 -7.83 18.51
C ASP A 63 -10.17 -7.99 17.97
N ARG A 64 -10.75 -6.90 17.46
CA ARG A 64 -12.12 -6.88 16.92
C ARG A 64 -12.29 -7.72 15.65
N TRP A 65 -11.24 -7.82 14.83
CA TRP A 65 -11.31 -8.41 13.49
C TRP A 65 -10.43 -9.66 13.29
N GLY A 66 -9.77 -10.14 14.34
CA GLY A 66 -9.03 -11.40 14.33
C GLY A 66 -7.63 -11.30 13.72
N ALA A 67 -7.02 -10.12 13.70
CA ALA A 67 -5.60 -10.00 13.34
C ALA A 67 -4.74 -10.43 14.54
N THR A 68 -4.03 -11.53 14.35
CA THR A 68 -3.12 -12.12 15.34
C THR A 68 -1.81 -11.35 15.41
N HIS A 69 -1.27 -10.97 14.25
CA HIS A 69 -0.03 -10.23 14.11
C HIS A 69 -0.21 -9.07 13.13
N ALA A 70 0.68 -8.08 13.20
CA ALA A 70 0.78 -7.00 12.22
C ALA A 70 2.24 -6.66 11.94
N VAL A 71 2.62 -6.64 10.67
CA VAL A 71 3.83 -5.94 10.22
C VAL A 71 3.57 -4.45 10.30
N VAL A 72 4.40 -3.76 11.07
CA VAL A 72 4.29 -2.32 11.34
C VAL A 72 5.54 -1.60 10.89
N PHE A 73 5.35 -0.45 10.25
CA PHE A 73 6.44 0.43 9.83
C PHE A 73 6.06 1.91 10.02
N TRP A 74 7.05 2.77 9.75
CA TRP A 74 6.95 4.23 9.87
C TRP A 74 5.72 4.77 9.11
N GLY A 75 4.77 5.34 9.85
CA GLY A 75 3.65 6.14 9.34
C GLY A 75 3.82 7.66 9.56
N GLY A 76 2.92 8.48 9.02
CA GLY A 76 3.03 9.95 9.07
C GLY A 76 3.12 10.59 10.48
N ARG A 77 2.81 9.86 11.56
CA ARG A 77 2.85 10.30 12.96
C ARG A 77 3.72 9.40 13.85
N SER A 78 4.55 8.54 13.27
CA SER A 78 5.49 7.68 14.00
C SER A 78 6.91 7.81 13.45
N SER A 79 7.82 6.97 13.94
CA SER A 79 9.20 6.85 13.47
C SER A 79 9.64 5.39 13.55
N ASN A 80 10.83 5.07 13.02
CA ASN A 80 11.42 3.74 13.21
C ASN A 80 11.54 3.37 14.69
N GLU A 81 11.93 4.33 15.53
CA GLU A 81 12.12 4.14 16.97
C GLU A 81 10.78 3.86 17.66
N SER A 82 9.75 4.67 17.41
CA SER A 82 8.46 4.46 18.07
C SER A 82 7.75 3.18 17.63
N VAL A 83 7.96 2.75 16.37
CA VAL A 83 7.52 1.44 15.87
C VAL A 83 8.24 0.30 16.60
N ALA A 84 9.56 0.39 16.76
CA ALA A 84 10.33 -0.61 17.50
C ALA A 84 9.92 -0.66 18.99
N GLU A 85 9.69 0.48 19.63
CA GLU A 85 9.19 0.53 21.01
C GLU A 85 7.78 -0.03 21.15
N ALA A 86 6.90 0.17 20.16
CA ALA A 86 5.60 -0.49 20.12
C ALA A 86 5.75 -2.01 20.03
N ALA A 87 6.62 -2.50 19.15
CA ALA A 87 6.89 -3.94 19.03
C ALA A 87 7.51 -4.56 20.28
N LYS A 88 8.42 -3.86 20.97
CA LYS A 88 8.95 -4.33 22.27
C LYS A 88 7.87 -4.50 23.33
N ARG A 89 6.86 -3.63 23.33
CA ARG A 89 5.72 -3.71 24.28
C ARG A 89 4.69 -4.76 23.89
N HIS A 90 4.64 -5.15 22.61
CA HIS A 90 3.69 -6.13 22.07
C HIS A 90 4.39 -7.14 21.13
N PRO A 91 5.39 -7.89 21.61
CA PRO A 91 6.27 -8.71 20.76
C PRO A 91 5.55 -9.93 20.16
N ASP A 92 4.43 -10.32 20.74
CA ASP A 92 3.52 -11.38 20.29
C ASP A 92 2.49 -10.89 19.26
N ARG A 93 2.43 -9.58 18.99
CA ARG A 93 1.44 -8.96 18.09
C ARG A 93 2.07 -8.16 16.97
N LEU A 94 3.18 -7.48 17.20
CA LEU A 94 3.73 -6.48 16.26
C LEU A 94 5.12 -6.88 15.76
N ILE A 95 5.29 -6.76 14.45
CA ILE A 95 6.49 -7.19 13.72
C ILE A 95 7.09 -5.94 13.05
N PRO A 96 8.12 -5.32 13.64
CA PRO A 96 8.60 -4.02 13.17
C PRO A 96 9.46 -4.17 11.92
N PHE A 97 9.16 -3.39 10.89
CA PHE A 97 10.01 -3.23 9.71
C PHE A 97 10.68 -1.84 9.76
N ALA A 98 11.97 -1.79 9.43
CA ALA A 98 12.72 -0.54 9.35
C ALA A 98 12.46 0.12 7.99
N SER A 99 12.21 1.43 7.96
CA SER A 99 12.00 2.16 6.70
C SER A 99 12.92 3.37 6.59
N ILE A 100 13.48 3.55 5.40
CA ILE A 100 14.11 4.80 4.94
C ILE A 100 13.38 5.34 3.71
N SER A 101 12.07 5.10 3.57
CA SER A 101 11.28 5.40 2.37
C SER A 101 11.32 6.89 1.99
N PRO A 102 11.43 7.23 0.68
CA PRO A 102 11.42 8.61 0.21
C PRO A 102 10.05 9.29 0.33
N GLU A 103 9.01 8.53 0.66
CA GLU A 103 7.70 9.07 1.06
C GLU A 103 7.80 9.92 2.34
N ARG A 104 8.79 9.62 3.21
CA ARG A 104 9.14 10.48 4.33
C ARG A 104 10.02 11.60 3.81
N SER A 105 9.50 12.82 3.87
CA SER A 105 10.15 14.02 3.33
C SER A 105 11.58 14.23 3.84
N ILE A 106 11.88 13.76 5.05
CA ILE A 106 13.23 13.81 5.64
C ILE A 106 14.26 12.97 4.88
N TYR A 107 13.86 11.89 4.21
CA TYR A 107 14.76 10.99 3.48
C TYR A 107 14.90 11.35 2.01
N ARG A 108 13.96 12.11 1.47
CA ARG A 108 13.92 12.47 0.05
C ARG A 108 15.20 13.15 -0.46
N PRO A 109 15.84 14.10 0.27
CA PRO A 109 17.12 14.67 -0.17
C PRO A 109 18.22 13.63 -0.32
N GLY A 110 18.32 12.67 0.61
CA GLY A 110 19.30 11.59 0.55
C GLY A 110 19.05 10.66 -0.62
N TRP A 111 17.79 10.31 -0.91
CA TRP A 111 17.43 9.51 -2.09
C TRP A 111 17.78 10.22 -3.40
N SER A 112 17.53 11.53 -3.50
CA SER A 112 17.87 12.30 -4.69
C SER A 112 19.37 12.46 -4.91
N ALA A 113 20.17 12.39 -3.85
CA ALA A 113 21.62 12.50 -3.90
C ALA A 113 22.34 11.14 -3.91
N ASP A 114 21.61 10.02 -3.82
CA ASP A 114 22.15 8.69 -3.51
C ASP A 114 23.11 8.73 -2.30
N ASP A 115 22.72 9.45 -1.25
CA ASP A 115 23.53 9.69 -0.07
C ASP A 115 23.77 8.39 0.70
N PRO A 116 25.04 7.92 0.83
CA PRO A 116 25.35 6.70 1.56
C PRO A 116 24.97 6.76 3.05
N ALA A 117 24.75 7.95 3.62
CA ALA A 117 24.27 8.10 4.99
C ALA A 117 22.92 7.43 5.22
N LEU A 118 22.03 7.37 4.22
CA LEU A 118 20.74 6.66 4.33
C LEU A 118 20.95 5.17 4.56
N LEU A 119 21.87 4.56 3.81
CA LEU A 119 22.19 3.14 3.93
C LEU A 119 22.92 2.85 5.25
N ALA A 120 23.79 3.75 5.70
CA ALA A 120 24.42 3.64 7.01
C ALA A 120 23.40 3.71 8.16
N GLN A 121 22.40 4.60 8.05
CA GLN A 121 21.29 4.68 9.01
C GLN A 121 20.46 3.39 9.02
N LEU A 122 20.10 2.87 7.84
CA LEU A 122 19.37 1.61 7.75
C LEU A 122 20.19 0.45 8.34
N ASP A 123 21.49 0.35 8.01
CA ASP A 123 22.37 -0.67 8.57
C ASP A 123 22.42 -0.62 10.09
N ALA A 124 22.49 0.58 10.69
CA ALA A 124 22.47 0.76 12.14
C ALA A 124 21.14 0.31 12.77
N LEU A 125 19.99 0.61 12.13
CA LEU A 125 18.68 0.12 12.59
C LEU A 125 18.63 -1.40 12.57
N LEU A 126 19.03 -2.03 11.46
CA LEU A 126 19.00 -3.48 11.29
C LEU A 126 19.97 -4.21 12.23
N ALA A 127 21.14 -3.63 12.49
CA ALA A 127 22.15 -4.16 13.41
C ALA A 127 21.64 -4.32 14.85
N THR A 128 20.58 -3.61 15.24
CA THR A 128 19.95 -3.80 16.56
C THR A 128 19.29 -5.16 16.75
N GLY A 129 18.98 -5.87 15.65
CA GLY A 129 18.23 -7.13 15.66
C GLY A 129 16.74 -6.98 16.01
N LEU A 130 16.25 -5.75 16.21
CA LEU A 130 14.85 -5.48 16.56
C LEU A 130 13.92 -5.61 15.36
N TYR A 131 14.37 -5.22 14.17
CA TYR A 131 13.56 -5.20 12.95
C TYR A 131 13.57 -6.55 12.24
N ARG A 132 12.39 -7.00 11.81
CA ARG A 132 12.16 -8.30 11.15
C ARG A 132 11.97 -8.19 9.64
N GLY A 133 12.22 -7.01 9.09
CA GLY A 133 12.11 -6.70 7.67
C GLY A 133 12.48 -5.25 7.38
N ILE A 134 12.49 -4.91 6.09
CA ILE A 134 12.71 -3.55 5.60
C ILE A 134 11.46 -3.12 4.84
N GLY A 135 10.98 -1.91 5.10
CA GLY A 135 9.90 -1.29 4.33
C GLY A 135 8.83 -0.65 5.20
N GLU A 136 7.70 -0.24 4.62
CA GLU A 136 7.51 -0.14 3.16
C GLU A 136 8.53 0.84 2.56
N ILE A 137 9.14 0.48 1.42
CA ILE A 137 9.99 1.37 0.62
C ILE A 137 9.23 1.78 -0.63
N SER A 138 8.81 3.04 -0.66
CA SER A 138 8.00 3.61 -1.73
C SER A 138 8.87 4.18 -2.85
N ALA A 139 9.61 3.30 -3.53
CA ALA A 139 10.57 3.69 -4.57
C ALA A 139 9.89 4.42 -5.73
N SER A 140 8.76 3.90 -6.21
CA SER A 140 7.91 4.56 -7.21
C SER A 140 6.47 4.52 -6.73
N HIS A 141 5.83 5.68 -6.61
CA HIS A 141 4.47 5.85 -6.10
C HIS A 141 3.85 7.09 -6.78
N PHE A 142 2.70 6.93 -7.45
CA PHE A 142 1.99 8.03 -8.09
C PHE A 142 1.57 9.11 -7.08
N PRO A 143 1.46 10.39 -7.46
CA PRO A 143 1.06 11.43 -6.52
C PRO A 143 -0.30 11.13 -5.87
N ALA A 144 -0.43 11.43 -4.58
CA ALA A 144 -1.67 11.27 -3.84
C ALA A 144 -1.88 12.44 -2.87
N SER A 145 -3.11 12.59 -2.35
CA SER A 145 -3.39 13.65 -1.38
C SER A 145 -2.50 13.50 -0.14
N GLY A 146 -1.63 14.49 0.08
CA GLY A 146 -0.65 14.50 1.17
C GLY A 146 0.67 13.77 0.86
N PHE A 147 0.85 13.22 -0.34
CA PHE A 147 2.04 12.47 -0.75
C PHE A 147 2.54 12.95 -2.12
N ALA A 148 3.73 13.53 -2.12
CA ALA A 148 4.42 13.85 -3.36
C ALA A 148 4.76 12.56 -4.11
N GLU A 149 4.72 12.61 -5.44
CA GLU A 149 5.18 11.52 -6.30
C GLU A 149 6.58 11.08 -5.89
N THR A 150 6.84 9.77 -5.85
CA THR A 150 8.19 9.22 -5.81
C THR A 150 8.43 8.49 -7.12
N ASP A 151 9.62 8.67 -7.70
CA ASP A 151 9.98 8.01 -8.94
C ASP A 151 11.48 7.70 -8.97
N TYR A 152 11.89 6.91 -7.99
CA TYR A 152 13.24 6.37 -7.87
C TYR A 152 13.27 4.96 -8.48
N SER A 153 14.29 4.69 -9.28
CA SER A 153 14.44 3.40 -9.95
C SER A 153 14.61 2.26 -8.94
N PRO A 154 13.86 1.14 -9.06
CA PRO A 154 14.10 -0.09 -8.31
C PRO A 154 15.53 -0.65 -8.46
N THR A 155 16.24 -0.27 -9.53
CA THR A 155 17.65 -0.64 -9.76
C THR A 155 18.65 0.48 -9.40
N GLY A 156 18.19 1.60 -8.83
CA GLY A 156 19.04 2.71 -8.39
C GLY A 156 20.00 2.33 -7.25
N ALA A 157 20.95 3.21 -6.94
CA ALA A 157 22.01 2.91 -5.96
C ALA A 157 21.42 2.70 -4.55
N THR A 158 20.51 3.58 -4.12
CA THR A 158 19.84 3.45 -2.81
C THR A 158 19.04 2.14 -2.69
N MET A 159 18.20 1.78 -3.69
CA MET A 159 17.47 0.50 -3.69
C MET A 159 18.40 -0.71 -3.74
N THR A 160 19.45 -0.66 -4.56
CA THR A 160 20.48 -1.71 -4.60
C THR A 160 21.11 -1.90 -3.21
N GLY A 161 21.45 -0.81 -2.53
CA GLY A 161 22.00 -0.84 -1.18
C GLY A 161 21.04 -1.44 -0.15
N ILE A 162 19.76 -1.08 -0.21
CA ILE A 162 18.70 -1.69 0.61
C ILE A 162 18.67 -3.21 0.42
N MET A 163 18.70 -3.69 -0.83
CA MET A 163 18.69 -5.11 -1.14
C MET A 163 19.98 -5.83 -0.66
N VAL A 164 21.13 -5.17 -0.72
CA VAL A 164 22.40 -5.69 -0.15
C VAL A 164 22.30 -5.84 1.37
N LEU A 165 21.72 -4.86 2.07
CA LEU A 165 21.49 -4.94 3.51
C LEU A 165 20.47 -6.03 3.85
N ALA A 166 19.38 -6.14 3.08
CA ALA A 166 18.39 -7.19 3.24
C ALA A 166 19.02 -8.59 3.16
N ARG A 167 19.90 -8.82 2.18
CA ARG A 167 20.71 -10.04 2.05
C ARG A 167 21.62 -10.25 3.26
N LYS A 168 22.36 -9.22 3.69
CA LYS A 168 23.27 -9.27 4.85
C LYS A 168 22.56 -9.76 6.12
N TYR A 169 21.36 -9.24 6.37
CA TYR A 169 20.57 -9.57 7.56
C TYR A 169 19.56 -10.71 7.36
N ARG A 170 19.42 -11.24 6.14
CA ARG A 170 18.44 -12.27 5.75
C ARG A 170 17.00 -11.86 6.06
N LEU A 171 16.66 -10.63 5.70
CA LEU A 171 15.37 -10.02 5.97
C LEU A 171 14.56 -9.81 4.68
N PRO A 172 13.22 -9.94 4.72
CA PRO A 172 12.37 -9.58 3.60
C PRO A 172 12.34 -8.06 3.38
N VAL A 173 12.09 -7.63 2.15
CA VAL A 173 11.91 -6.22 1.78
C VAL A 173 10.50 -5.99 1.24
N MET A 174 9.73 -5.12 1.88
CA MET A 174 8.46 -4.64 1.36
C MET A 174 8.66 -3.37 0.52
N VAL A 175 8.18 -3.40 -0.72
CA VAL A 175 8.32 -2.32 -1.68
C VAL A 175 6.97 -1.89 -2.25
N HIS A 176 6.81 -0.58 -2.43
CA HIS A 176 5.83 -0.01 -3.33
C HIS A 176 6.54 0.42 -4.62
N VAL A 177 6.15 -0.21 -5.71
CA VAL A 177 6.66 0.06 -7.05
C VAL A 177 5.48 0.06 -8.00
N GLU A 178 5.24 1.20 -8.65
CA GLU A 178 4.18 1.31 -9.64
C GLU A 178 4.40 0.37 -10.83
N ILE A 179 3.30 -0.01 -11.49
CA ILE A 179 3.33 -0.93 -12.65
C ILE A 179 4.19 -0.40 -13.81
N THR A 180 4.41 0.91 -13.87
CA THR A 180 5.28 1.62 -14.84
C THR A 180 6.76 1.28 -14.67
N ARG A 181 7.17 0.74 -13.52
CA ARG A 181 8.55 0.37 -13.17
C ARG A 181 8.76 -1.14 -13.07
N THR A 182 7.88 -1.93 -13.68
CA THR A 182 7.94 -3.40 -13.61
C THR A 182 9.15 -4.00 -14.31
N ALA A 183 9.75 -3.31 -15.29
CA ALA A 183 10.98 -3.77 -15.92
C ALA A 183 12.17 -3.73 -14.94
N GLU A 184 12.30 -2.64 -14.19
CA GLU A 184 13.32 -2.46 -13.16
C GLU A 184 13.05 -3.33 -11.93
N LEU A 185 11.77 -3.51 -11.54
CA LEU A 185 11.40 -4.48 -10.50
C LEU A 185 11.86 -5.89 -10.85
N GLN A 186 11.64 -6.35 -12.08
CA GLN A 186 12.10 -7.67 -12.54
C GLN A 186 13.62 -7.79 -12.49
N GLN A 187 14.35 -6.78 -12.96
CA GLN A 187 15.82 -6.76 -12.88
C GLN A 187 16.32 -6.82 -11.43
N MET A 188 15.66 -6.11 -10.50
CA MET A 188 15.97 -6.17 -9.09
C MET A 188 15.73 -7.58 -8.52
N LEU A 189 14.58 -8.20 -8.83
CA LEU A 189 14.25 -9.56 -8.38
C LEU A 189 15.26 -10.59 -8.89
N GLU A 190 15.66 -10.48 -10.16
CA GLU A 190 16.65 -11.37 -10.81
C GLU A 190 18.06 -11.20 -10.22
N ARG A 191 18.44 -9.99 -9.80
CA ARG A 191 19.74 -9.71 -9.17
C ARG A 191 19.81 -10.14 -7.69
N PHE A 192 18.66 -10.25 -7.03
CA PHE A 192 18.55 -10.63 -5.62
C PHE A 192 17.61 -11.82 -5.41
N PRO A 193 17.85 -12.97 -6.07
CA PRO A 193 16.93 -14.11 -6.04
C PRO A 193 16.82 -14.77 -4.66
N ASP A 194 17.75 -14.48 -3.76
CA ASP A 194 17.83 -14.97 -2.39
C ASP A 194 17.14 -14.05 -1.36
N VAL A 195 16.75 -12.84 -1.76
CA VAL A 195 16.06 -11.88 -0.88
C VAL A 195 14.55 -11.96 -1.15
N PRO A 196 13.71 -12.31 -0.16
CA PRO A 196 12.27 -12.24 -0.32
C PRO A 196 11.81 -10.79 -0.49
N VAL A 197 11.07 -10.52 -1.56
CA VAL A 197 10.50 -9.21 -1.85
C VAL A 197 8.99 -9.29 -1.74
N ILE A 198 8.40 -8.43 -0.92
CA ILE A 198 6.96 -8.26 -0.77
C ILE A 198 6.56 -7.04 -1.59
N TRP A 199 5.85 -7.24 -2.70
CA TRP A 199 5.35 -6.16 -3.53
C TRP A 199 3.95 -5.76 -3.06
N ALA A 200 3.86 -4.54 -2.54
CA ALA A 200 2.67 -3.99 -1.91
C ALA A 200 1.58 -3.57 -2.92
N HIS A 201 0.35 -3.48 -2.40
CA HIS A 201 -0.88 -3.05 -3.10
C HIS A 201 -1.25 -3.91 -4.29
N GLY A 202 -1.07 -5.22 -4.11
CA GLY A 202 -1.43 -6.23 -5.07
C GLY A 202 -2.94 -6.30 -5.32
N GLY A 203 -3.31 -6.64 -6.56
CA GLY A 203 -4.70 -6.64 -7.00
C GLY A 203 -5.13 -5.36 -7.73
N TYR A 204 -4.20 -4.42 -7.90
CA TYR A 204 -4.35 -3.21 -8.72
C TYR A 204 -3.44 -3.20 -9.96
N THR A 205 -3.13 -4.40 -10.46
CA THR A 205 -2.32 -4.67 -11.64
C THR A 205 -3.10 -5.62 -12.56
N PRO A 206 -2.92 -5.58 -13.89
CA PRO A 206 -3.51 -6.59 -14.77
C PRO A 206 -3.16 -8.02 -14.32
N LEU A 207 -4.16 -8.90 -14.23
CA LEU A 207 -4.00 -10.27 -13.73
C LEU A 207 -2.89 -11.04 -14.46
N PHE A 208 -2.81 -10.92 -15.78
CA PHE A 208 -1.80 -11.63 -16.58
C PHE A 208 -0.38 -11.18 -16.24
N LEU A 209 -0.20 -9.91 -15.88
CA LEU A 209 1.09 -9.36 -15.50
C LEU A 209 1.49 -9.85 -14.10
N ALA A 210 0.55 -9.85 -13.15
CA ALA A 210 0.76 -10.42 -11.82
C ALA A 210 1.16 -11.90 -11.91
N ARG A 211 0.41 -12.71 -12.67
CA ARG A 211 0.75 -14.13 -12.92
C ARG A 211 2.15 -14.27 -13.52
N ARG A 212 2.47 -13.52 -14.58
CA ARG A 212 3.78 -13.59 -15.24
C ARG A 212 4.93 -13.26 -14.28
N LEU A 213 4.78 -12.24 -13.43
CA LEU A 213 5.82 -11.86 -12.47
C LEU A 213 5.99 -12.93 -11.38
N LEU A 214 4.88 -13.45 -10.86
CA LEU A 214 4.93 -14.51 -9.86
C LEU A 214 5.56 -15.79 -10.41
N ASP A 215 5.18 -16.23 -11.61
CA ASP A 215 5.73 -17.44 -12.23
C ASP A 215 7.24 -17.33 -12.49
N ARG A 216 7.74 -16.13 -12.80
CA ARG A 216 9.16 -15.88 -13.15
C ARG A 216 10.08 -15.65 -11.96
N HIS A 217 9.58 -15.12 -10.86
CA HIS A 217 10.41 -14.62 -9.75
C HIS A 217 10.05 -15.30 -8.43
N PRO A 218 10.66 -16.45 -8.07
CA PRO A 218 10.29 -17.23 -6.89
C PRO A 218 10.37 -16.48 -5.55
N ASN A 219 11.18 -15.42 -5.50
CA ASN A 219 11.36 -14.57 -4.32
C ASN A 219 10.33 -13.45 -4.19
N LEU A 220 9.42 -13.28 -5.16
CA LEU A 220 8.37 -12.26 -5.12
C LEU A 220 7.14 -12.76 -4.35
N HIS A 221 6.65 -11.99 -3.39
CA HIS A 221 5.37 -12.19 -2.72
C HIS A 221 4.45 -11.01 -3.03
N TYR A 222 3.18 -11.28 -3.32
CA TYR A 222 2.20 -10.26 -3.68
C TYR A 222 1.29 -9.99 -2.49
N GLU A 223 1.32 -8.76 -1.99
CA GLU A 223 0.63 -8.35 -0.77
C GLU A 223 -0.64 -7.60 -1.12
N LEU A 224 -1.80 -8.08 -0.67
CA LEU A 224 -3.12 -7.71 -1.22
C LEU A 224 -3.82 -6.55 -0.50
N SER A 225 -3.12 -5.74 0.29
CA SER A 225 -3.66 -4.56 0.97
C SER A 225 -4.17 -3.49 0.01
N ALA A 226 -4.78 -2.45 0.60
CA ALA A 226 -5.38 -1.33 -0.10
C ALA A 226 -6.53 -1.68 -1.08
N ARG A 227 -6.91 -2.96 -1.22
CA ARG A 227 -7.97 -3.47 -2.12
C ARG A 227 -9.39 -2.95 -1.90
N THR A 228 -9.62 -2.10 -0.89
CA THR A 228 -10.96 -1.73 -0.40
C THR A 228 -11.70 -0.70 -1.24
N TRP A 229 -11.06 -0.11 -2.25
CA TRP A 229 -11.75 0.83 -3.13
C TRP A 229 -12.46 0.08 -4.27
N PRO A 230 -13.80 0.20 -4.38
CA PRO A 230 -14.56 -0.40 -5.50
C PRO A 230 -14.07 0.08 -6.87
N ARG A 231 -13.50 1.29 -6.91
CA ARG A 231 -12.74 1.82 -8.04
C ARG A 231 -11.44 2.42 -7.49
N HIS A 232 -10.31 1.76 -7.74
CA HIS A 232 -9.01 2.28 -7.33
C HIS A 232 -8.73 3.59 -8.07
N PRO A 233 -8.31 4.68 -7.39
CA PRO A 233 -8.07 5.95 -8.04
C PRO A 233 -6.94 5.90 -9.09
N ARG A 234 -6.04 4.91 -9.01
CA ARG A 234 -4.86 4.79 -9.88
C ARG A 234 -4.90 3.59 -10.84
N SER A 235 -5.81 2.64 -10.58
CA SER A 235 -5.96 1.41 -11.36
C SER A 235 -7.46 1.04 -11.48
N PRO A 236 -8.29 1.93 -12.01
CA PRO A 236 -9.74 1.73 -12.02
C PRO A 236 -10.18 0.51 -12.86
N ASP A 237 -9.33 0.08 -13.80
CA ASP A 237 -9.64 -0.99 -14.76
C ASP A 237 -9.19 -2.38 -14.28
N TYR A 238 -8.35 -2.44 -13.24
CA TYR A 238 -7.78 -3.68 -12.72
C TYR A 238 -7.96 -3.70 -11.22
N THR A 239 -8.97 -4.43 -10.76
CA THR A 239 -9.23 -4.63 -9.33
C THR A 239 -9.31 -6.12 -9.02
N VAL A 240 -8.88 -6.51 -7.83
CA VAL A 240 -9.07 -7.88 -7.33
C VAL A 240 -10.53 -8.13 -6.92
N LEU A 241 -11.24 -7.08 -6.50
CA LEU A 241 -12.66 -7.12 -6.15
C LEU A 241 -13.52 -6.56 -7.29
N ARG A 242 -14.54 -7.29 -7.73
CA ARG A 242 -15.42 -6.89 -8.86
C ARG A 242 -16.50 -5.88 -8.48
N ASP A 243 -16.95 -5.90 -7.23
CA ASP A 243 -18.05 -5.10 -6.69
C ASP A 243 -17.72 -4.54 -5.30
N GLY A 244 -16.42 -4.46 -4.98
CA GLY A 244 -15.92 -4.08 -3.66
C GLY A 244 -15.99 -5.18 -2.61
N GLN A 245 -16.54 -6.36 -2.93
CA GLN A 245 -16.64 -7.49 -2.00
C GLN A 245 -16.19 -8.82 -2.64
N ASN A 246 -16.76 -9.21 -3.77
CA ASN A 246 -16.47 -10.49 -4.40
C ASN A 246 -15.16 -10.42 -5.18
N VAL A 247 -14.30 -11.41 -4.96
CA VAL A 247 -13.05 -11.58 -5.71
C VAL A 247 -13.39 -12.13 -7.10
N TRP A 248 -12.71 -11.65 -8.15
CA TRP A 248 -12.88 -12.24 -9.48
C TRP A 248 -12.48 -13.72 -9.49
N PRO A 249 -13.22 -14.61 -10.17
CA PRO A 249 -12.89 -16.04 -10.24
C PRO A 249 -11.47 -16.32 -10.74
N GLU A 250 -10.96 -15.52 -11.66
CA GLU A 250 -9.62 -15.66 -12.24
C GLU A 250 -8.52 -15.27 -11.25
N TRP A 251 -8.78 -14.29 -10.38
CA TRP A 251 -7.91 -13.95 -9.25
C TRP A 251 -7.92 -15.06 -8.20
N LEU A 252 -9.09 -15.60 -7.84
CA LEU A 252 -9.19 -16.77 -6.96
C LEU A 252 -8.39 -17.95 -7.53
N ALA A 253 -8.57 -18.28 -8.81
CA ALA A 253 -7.85 -19.37 -9.46
C ALA A 253 -6.33 -19.18 -9.44
N LEU A 254 -5.82 -17.94 -9.59
CA LEU A 254 -4.40 -17.66 -9.45
C LEU A 254 -3.92 -17.88 -8.00
N ILE A 255 -4.67 -17.39 -7.01
CA ILE A 255 -4.30 -17.51 -5.60
C ILE A 255 -4.32 -18.98 -5.17
N GLU A 256 -5.35 -19.73 -5.54
CA GLU A 256 -5.48 -21.16 -5.25
C GLU A 256 -4.36 -21.99 -5.91
N ALA A 257 -3.90 -21.60 -7.10
CA ALA A 257 -2.81 -22.29 -7.80
C ALA A 257 -1.43 -22.04 -7.17
N GLN A 258 -1.23 -20.90 -6.50
CA GLN A 258 0.06 -20.53 -5.91
C GLN A 258 -0.12 -19.78 -4.57
N PRO A 259 -0.79 -20.38 -3.57
CA PRO A 259 -1.21 -19.68 -2.35
C PRO A 259 -0.03 -19.23 -1.50
N HIS A 260 1.14 -19.88 -1.63
CA HIS A 260 2.37 -19.51 -0.94
C HIS A 260 2.97 -18.17 -1.39
N ARG A 261 2.44 -17.57 -2.47
CA ARG A 261 2.92 -16.33 -3.07
C ARG A 261 2.12 -15.09 -2.67
N PHE A 262 1.03 -15.26 -1.92
CA PHE A 262 0.15 -14.16 -1.53
C PHE A 262 0.19 -13.91 -0.03
N LEU A 263 0.11 -12.64 0.33
CA LEU A 263 -0.01 -12.14 1.70
C LEU A 263 -1.25 -11.25 1.78
N ILE A 264 -1.91 -11.24 2.94
CA ILE A 264 -3.04 -10.37 3.20
C ILE A 264 -2.62 -9.20 4.10
N GLY A 265 -3.10 -8.01 3.81
CA GLY A 265 -2.87 -6.83 4.65
C GLY A 265 -4.02 -5.84 4.56
N THR A 266 -3.96 -4.80 5.39
CA THR A 266 -4.98 -3.75 5.45
C THR A 266 -4.55 -2.44 4.80
N ASP A 267 -3.24 -2.16 4.76
CA ASP A 267 -2.68 -0.82 4.50
C ASP A 267 -3.22 0.18 5.53
N ALA A 268 -3.23 -0.23 6.81
CA ALA A 268 -3.79 0.61 7.87
C ALA A 268 -2.94 1.86 8.09
N SER A 269 -3.60 3.00 8.18
CA SER A 269 -2.94 4.32 8.28
C SER A 269 -3.44 5.15 9.46
N HIS A 270 -4.50 4.70 10.13
CA HIS A 270 -5.15 5.33 11.27
C HIS A 270 -5.62 6.77 10.98
N ARG A 271 -6.16 7.00 9.77
CA ARG A 271 -6.74 8.31 9.40
C ARG A 271 -8.11 8.50 10.04
N SER A 272 -8.95 7.46 10.06
CA SER A 272 -10.23 7.46 10.76
C SER A 272 -10.67 6.03 11.11
N ALA A 273 -11.41 5.87 12.22
CA ALA A 273 -11.90 4.56 12.65
C ALA A 273 -12.78 3.86 11.59
N ASP A 274 -13.60 4.62 10.85
CA ASP A 274 -14.49 4.06 9.83
C ASP A 274 -13.72 3.47 8.64
N THR A 275 -12.71 4.21 8.15
CA THR A 275 -11.88 3.73 7.02
C THR A 275 -11.07 2.50 7.40
N GLU A 276 -10.52 2.48 8.61
CA GLU A 276 -9.79 1.30 9.09
C GLU A 276 -10.74 0.11 9.32
N THR A 277 -11.94 0.34 9.87
CA THR A 277 -12.97 -0.71 10.02
C THR A 277 -13.32 -1.35 8.67
N MET A 278 -13.47 -0.55 7.60
CA MET A 278 -13.70 -1.06 6.24
C MET A 278 -12.55 -1.93 5.72
N LYS A 279 -11.29 -1.54 5.98
CA LYS A 279 -10.11 -2.31 5.57
C LYS A 279 -10.06 -3.68 6.22
N PHE A 280 -10.26 -3.75 7.53
CA PHE A 280 -10.31 -5.01 8.27
C PHE A 280 -11.51 -5.88 7.85
N ALA A 281 -12.69 -5.29 7.63
CA ALA A 281 -13.84 -6.03 7.11
C ALA A 281 -13.55 -6.65 5.73
N SER A 282 -12.87 -5.90 4.85
CA SER A 282 -12.44 -6.40 3.55
C SER A 282 -11.45 -7.58 3.64
N VAL A 283 -10.64 -7.68 4.70
CA VAL A 283 -9.81 -8.88 4.97
C VAL A 283 -10.68 -10.09 5.21
N GLN A 284 -11.61 -10.03 6.16
CA GLN A 284 -12.48 -11.16 6.50
C GLN A 284 -13.29 -11.61 5.28
N ASN A 285 -13.86 -10.64 4.55
CA ASN A 285 -14.62 -10.90 3.34
C ASN A 285 -13.76 -11.49 2.21
N PHE A 286 -12.49 -11.12 2.08
CA PHE A 286 -11.58 -11.73 1.11
C PHE A 286 -11.26 -13.18 1.49
N LEU A 287 -10.87 -13.42 2.75
CA LEU A 287 -10.40 -14.72 3.21
C LEU A 287 -11.48 -15.80 3.17
N VAL A 288 -12.75 -15.45 3.40
CA VAL A 288 -13.86 -16.42 3.37
C VAL A 288 -14.10 -17.02 1.97
N GLN A 289 -13.59 -16.39 0.92
CA GLN A 289 -13.75 -16.84 -0.47
C GLN A 289 -12.66 -17.82 -0.92
N LEU A 290 -11.59 -18.00 -0.13
CA LEU A 290 -10.52 -18.97 -0.41
C LEU A 290 -10.86 -20.35 0.16
N SER A 291 -10.32 -21.40 -0.45
CA SER A 291 -10.30 -22.75 0.11
C SER A 291 -9.61 -22.77 1.48
N PRO A 292 -9.92 -23.72 2.38
CA PRO A 292 -9.28 -23.78 3.70
C PRO A 292 -7.75 -23.81 3.65
N ASP A 293 -7.17 -24.55 2.70
CA ASP A 293 -5.73 -24.70 2.56
C ASP A 293 -5.05 -23.42 2.07
N ALA A 294 -5.59 -22.80 1.00
CA ALA A 294 -5.09 -21.51 0.52
C ALA A 294 -5.26 -20.43 1.57
N ARG A 295 -6.42 -20.39 2.24
CA ARG A 295 -6.73 -19.44 3.31
C ARG A 295 -5.72 -19.52 4.45
N ALA A 296 -5.35 -20.72 4.91
CA ALA A 296 -4.39 -20.87 6.01
C ALA A 296 -3.01 -20.25 5.66
N LEU A 297 -2.56 -20.42 4.42
CA LEU A 297 -1.31 -19.85 3.93
C LEU A 297 -1.40 -18.34 3.75
N VAL A 298 -2.40 -17.85 3.02
CA VAL A 298 -2.57 -16.44 2.67
C VAL A 298 -2.92 -15.59 3.90
N ALA A 299 -3.75 -16.11 4.81
CA ALA A 299 -4.18 -15.38 6.00
C ALA A 299 -3.02 -15.13 6.96
N ARG A 300 -2.12 -16.11 7.17
CA ARG A 300 -1.01 -15.94 8.13
C ARG A 300 0.24 -16.75 7.82
N GLY A 301 0.11 -17.98 7.31
CA GLY A 301 1.21 -18.94 7.29
C GLY A 301 2.42 -18.47 6.47
N ASN A 302 2.18 -17.77 5.35
CA ASN A 302 3.24 -17.24 4.52
C ASN A 302 4.00 -16.09 5.20
N LEU A 303 3.26 -15.13 5.77
CA LEU A 303 3.87 -13.97 6.42
C LEU A 303 4.72 -14.39 7.61
N LEU A 304 4.18 -15.24 8.49
CA LEU A 304 4.88 -15.71 9.68
C LEU A 304 6.16 -16.47 9.30
N ARG A 305 6.11 -17.32 8.27
CA ARG A 305 7.31 -18.01 7.76
C ARG A 305 8.36 -17.02 7.23
N LEU A 306 7.94 -16.01 6.46
CA LEU A 306 8.85 -15.01 5.89
C LEU A 306 9.62 -14.22 6.95
N VAL A 307 8.98 -13.92 8.07
CA VAL A 307 9.57 -13.15 9.17
C VAL A 307 10.13 -14.04 10.28
N GLY A 308 10.20 -15.36 10.07
CA GLY A 308 10.82 -16.33 10.97
C GLY A 308 10.04 -16.61 12.26
N ILE A 309 8.72 -16.53 12.21
CA ILE A 309 7.78 -16.88 13.30
C ILE A 309 7.08 -18.20 12.93
N GLN A 310 6.95 -19.12 13.90
CA GLN A 310 6.26 -20.39 13.69
C GLN A 310 4.73 -20.16 13.57
N PRO A 311 4.05 -20.65 12.51
CA PRO A 311 2.62 -20.38 12.23
C PRO A 311 1.56 -20.99 13.15
#